data_AF-A0A9W8E2F4-F1
#
_entry.id   AF-A0A9W8E2F4-F1
#
_cell.length_a   1.000
_cell.length_b   1.000
_cell.length_c   1.000
_cell.angle_alpha   90.00
_cell.angle_beta   90.00
_cell.angle_gamma   90.00
#
_symmetry.space_group_name_H-M   'P 1'
#
loop_
_entity.id
_entity.type
_entity.pdbx_description
1 polymer ?
#
loop_
_entity_poly.entity_id
_entity_poly.type
_entity_poly.pdbx_seq_one_letter_code
_entity_poly.pdbx_strand_id
1 'polypeptide(L)'
;MVDTAMTNEQPSSSPVAGGQQSLPDVPVDTTLSTDPSSDLASLYKSKKEWVKQMRLQFSIRPEFEITQNIIHSDGTLNQDYFRPPKDAPRPGQEPVRKWTERERALLIEGIGLYGIGHFREISEKLLPAWSVNDLRIKCIRLIGRQNLQLYRDWKGTEEDIQREYQRNKDIGLRFSMWKGSCLVYDDDGHVLKAILATEPSATTGENGKDASAIAE
;
A
#
# COMPACT_ATOMS: atom_id res chain seq x y z
N MET A 1 -7.09 -2.65 -60.87
CA MET A 1 -5.67 -2.38 -61.18
C MET A 1 -5.10 -1.66 -59.97
N VAL A 2 -4.27 -2.24 -59.11
CA VAL A 2 -3.53 -3.51 -59.15
C VAL A 2 -3.35 -3.93 -57.68
N ASP A 3 -3.65 -5.19 -57.37
CA ASP A 3 -3.21 -5.86 -56.14
C ASP A 3 -1.69 -5.98 -56.12
N THR A 4 -1.06 -5.85 -54.96
CA THR A 4 0.29 -6.41 -54.73
C THR A 4 0.42 -6.87 -53.29
N ALA A 5 0.31 -8.19 -53.14
CA ALA A 5 0.70 -8.93 -51.95
C ALA A 5 2.22 -8.96 -51.81
N MET A 6 2.73 -8.84 -50.59
CA MET A 6 4.11 -9.21 -50.26
C MET A 6 4.09 -10.41 -49.33
N THR A 7 4.47 -11.54 -49.93
CA THR A 7 4.84 -12.81 -49.30
C THR A 7 6.14 -12.65 -48.53
N ASN A 8 6.21 -13.19 -47.30
CA ASN A 8 7.45 -13.30 -46.54
C ASN A 8 7.80 -14.79 -46.38
N GLU A 9 8.91 -15.19 -46.98
CA GLU A 9 9.45 -16.55 -46.96
C GLU A 9 10.19 -16.84 -45.65
N GLN A 10 10.11 -18.10 -45.20
CA GLN A 10 10.95 -18.64 -44.14
C GLN A 10 12.42 -18.75 -44.57
N PRO A 11 13.36 -18.78 -43.61
CA PRO A 11 14.57 -19.56 -43.78
C PRO A 11 14.59 -20.79 -42.86
N SER A 12 15.02 -21.88 -43.48
CA SER A 12 15.26 -23.21 -42.96
C SER A 12 16.41 -23.26 -41.95
N SER A 13 16.27 -24.11 -40.94
CA SER A 13 17.35 -24.48 -40.01
C SER A 13 17.62 -25.98 -40.11
N SER A 14 18.80 -26.34 -40.63
CA SER A 14 19.48 -27.62 -40.37
C SER A 14 20.79 -27.29 -39.65
N PRO A 15 21.19 -28.07 -38.63
CA PRO A 15 22.46 -28.83 -38.78
C PRO A 15 22.48 -30.18 -38.03
N VAL A 16 22.99 -31.24 -38.68
CA VAL A 16 24.35 -31.85 -38.55
C VAL A 16 24.49 -32.86 -37.39
N ALA A 17 24.81 -34.09 -37.79
CA ALA A 17 25.09 -35.26 -36.97
C ALA A 17 26.57 -35.34 -36.53
N GLY A 18 26.80 -36.06 -35.43
CA GLY A 18 28.01 -36.87 -35.23
C GLY A 18 28.97 -36.41 -34.14
N GLY A 19 29.24 -37.30 -33.17
CA GLY A 19 30.40 -37.20 -32.29
C GLY A 19 30.20 -37.82 -30.91
N GLN A 20 30.13 -39.16 -30.83
CA GLN A 20 30.37 -39.87 -29.57
C GLN A 20 31.88 -39.82 -29.26
N GLN A 21 32.26 -39.29 -28.10
CA GLN A 21 33.57 -39.56 -27.50
C GLN A 21 33.35 -40.15 -26.11
N SER A 22 33.86 -41.36 -25.96
CA SER A 22 33.94 -42.18 -24.76
C SER A 22 34.80 -41.51 -23.68
N LEU A 23 34.28 -41.43 -22.46
CA LEU A 23 35.06 -41.10 -21.26
C LEU A 23 35.72 -42.38 -20.71
N PRO A 24 36.97 -42.33 -20.21
CA PRO A 24 37.61 -43.46 -19.55
C PRO A 24 37.13 -43.63 -18.10
N ASP A 25 37.04 -44.89 -17.68
CA ASP A 25 36.69 -45.34 -16.32
C ASP A 25 37.62 -44.75 -15.25
N VAL A 26 37.01 -44.18 -14.21
CA VAL A 26 37.70 -43.81 -12.97
C VAL A 26 37.33 -44.84 -11.89
N PRO A 27 38.31 -45.45 -11.19
CA PRO A 27 38.03 -46.48 -10.21
C PRO A 27 37.33 -45.87 -8.99
N VAL A 28 36.21 -46.48 -8.63
CA VAL A 28 35.45 -46.20 -7.41
C VAL A 28 36.23 -46.78 -6.24
N ASP A 29 36.90 -45.93 -5.47
CA ASP A 29 37.41 -46.30 -4.15
C ASP A 29 36.59 -45.64 -3.04
N THR A 30 35.72 -46.48 -2.53
CA THR A 30 35.12 -46.60 -1.20
C THR A 30 35.68 -45.72 -0.07
N THR A 31 34.73 -45.16 0.69
CA THR A 31 34.78 -44.64 2.07
C THR A 31 35.38 -43.26 2.32
N LEU A 32 34.51 -42.25 2.41
CA LEU A 32 34.61 -41.25 3.47
C LEU A 32 33.21 -40.90 3.99
N SER A 33 32.88 -41.46 5.15
CA SER A 33 31.72 -41.06 5.94
C SER A 33 31.88 -39.59 6.33
N THR A 34 31.26 -38.69 5.57
CA THR A 34 31.33 -37.24 5.80
C THR A 34 29.92 -36.72 5.98
N ASP A 35 29.65 -36.16 7.16
CA ASP A 35 28.38 -35.49 7.44
C ASP A 35 28.13 -34.39 6.39
N PRO A 36 27.02 -34.43 5.62
CA PRO A 36 26.75 -33.47 4.54
C PRO A 36 26.58 -32.02 5.05
N SER A 37 26.41 -31.85 6.35
CA SER A 37 26.35 -30.56 7.04
C SER A 37 27.70 -29.82 7.06
N SER A 38 28.82 -30.55 7.20
CA SER A 38 30.16 -29.97 7.32
C SER A 38 30.64 -29.37 6.01
N ASP A 39 30.38 -30.07 4.90
CA ASP A 39 30.82 -29.67 3.57
C ASP A 39 30.10 -28.41 3.06
N LEU A 40 28.81 -28.27 3.37
CA LEU A 40 28.06 -27.06 3.01
C LEU A 40 28.63 -25.83 3.72
N ALA A 41 28.92 -25.92 5.02
CA ALA A 41 29.50 -24.80 5.77
C ALA A 41 30.87 -24.37 5.22
N SER A 42 31.70 -25.34 4.85
CA SER A 42 32.99 -25.11 4.20
C SER A 42 32.84 -24.43 2.83
N LEU A 43 31.95 -24.93 1.98
CA LEU A 43 31.64 -24.32 0.67
C LEU A 43 31.13 -22.89 0.79
N TYR A 44 30.25 -22.61 1.75
CA TYR A 44 29.76 -21.25 2.02
C TYR A 44 30.88 -20.31 2.44
N LYS A 45 31.84 -20.79 3.25
CA LYS A 45 33.00 -20.00 3.68
C LYS A 45 33.91 -19.69 2.49
N SER A 46 34.22 -20.69 1.67
CA SER A 46 35.04 -20.54 0.46
C SER A 46 34.40 -19.57 -0.53
N LYS A 47 33.08 -19.68 -0.75
CA LYS A 47 32.33 -18.74 -1.60
C LYS A 47 32.38 -17.32 -1.06
N LYS A 48 32.21 -17.13 0.26
CA LYS A 48 32.29 -15.79 0.88
C LYS A 48 33.67 -15.17 0.69
N GLU A 49 34.72 -15.96 0.85
CA GLU A 49 36.09 -15.49 0.67
C GLU A 49 36.38 -15.12 -0.78
N TRP A 50 35.96 -15.96 -1.72
CA TRP A 50 36.04 -15.65 -3.15
C TRP A 50 35.29 -14.35 -3.49
N VAL A 51 34.07 -14.15 -2.97
CA VAL A 51 33.31 -12.91 -3.17
C VAL A 51 34.05 -11.67 -2.63
N LYS A 52 34.69 -11.77 -1.46
CA LYS A 52 35.50 -10.68 -0.90
C LYS A 52 36.67 -10.33 -1.81
N GLN A 53 37.38 -11.34 -2.31
CA GLN A 53 38.50 -11.14 -3.24
C GLN A 53 38.04 -10.48 -4.54
N MET A 54 36.92 -10.93 -5.11
CA MET A 54 36.37 -10.32 -6.33
C MET A 54 36.00 -8.85 -6.11
N ARG A 55 35.43 -8.48 -4.95
CA ARG A 55 35.11 -7.08 -4.64
C ARG A 55 36.37 -6.23 -4.55
N LEU A 56 37.39 -6.70 -3.86
CA LEU A 56 38.66 -5.98 -3.73
C LEU A 56 39.31 -5.76 -5.11
N GLN A 57 39.24 -6.75 -5.99
CA GLN A 57 39.86 -6.68 -7.32
C GLN A 57 39.10 -5.79 -8.31
N PHE A 58 37.77 -5.81 -8.28
CA PHE A 58 36.96 -5.20 -9.35
C PHE A 58 36.16 -3.96 -8.94
N SER A 59 35.93 -3.75 -7.64
CA SER A 59 35.09 -2.63 -7.16
C SER A 59 35.92 -1.40 -6.75
N ILE A 60 37.18 -1.57 -6.35
CA ILE A 60 38.07 -0.47 -5.97
C ILE A 60 38.93 -0.09 -7.17
N ARG A 61 38.81 1.15 -7.64
CA ARG A 61 39.55 1.69 -8.77
C ARG A 61 40.44 2.85 -8.29
N PRO A 62 41.78 2.74 -8.39
CA PRO A 62 42.69 3.80 -7.95
C PRO A 62 42.40 5.16 -8.60
N GLU A 63 41.91 5.14 -9.83
CA GLU A 63 41.54 6.34 -10.59
C GLU A 63 40.27 7.04 -10.08
N PHE A 64 39.47 6.39 -9.23
CA PHE A 64 38.23 6.94 -8.67
C PHE A 64 38.22 6.79 -7.14
N GLU A 65 38.69 7.82 -6.42
CA GLU A 65 38.73 7.84 -4.95
C GLU A 65 37.37 7.52 -4.30
N ILE A 66 36.26 7.92 -4.92
CA ILE A 66 34.91 7.62 -4.42
C ILE A 66 34.63 6.11 -4.28
N THR A 67 35.27 5.28 -5.12
CA THR A 67 35.08 3.81 -5.10
C THR A 67 35.73 3.14 -3.89
N GLN A 68 36.69 3.81 -3.25
CA GLN A 68 37.34 3.32 -2.02
C GLN A 68 36.36 3.29 -0.84
N ASN A 69 35.29 4.08 -0.89
CA ASN A 69 34.26 4.13 0.16
C ASN A 69 33.19 3.04 0.03
N ILE A 70 33.18 2.28 -1.09
CA ILE A 70 32.17 1.26 -1.39
C ILE A 70 32.46 -0.05 -0.65
N ILE A 71 33.74 -0.43 -0.55
CA ILE A 71 34.21 -1.71 0.01
C ILE A 71 35.19 -1.41 1.13
N HIS A 72 35.02 -2.07 2.28
CA HIS A 72 35.99 -2.00 3.38
C HIS A 72 37.27 -2.75 3.04
N SER A 73 38.37 -2.46 3.73
CA SER A 73 39.68 -3.10 3.50
C SER A 73 39.67 -4.63 3.68
N ASP A 74 38.68 -5.19 4.37
CA ASP A 74 38.49 -6.63 4.57
C ASP A 74 37.65 -7.32 3.47
N GLY A 75 37.29 -6.57 2.42
CA GLY A 75 36.47 -7.04 1.29
C GLY A 75 34.96 -7.08 1.58
N THR A 76 34.52 -6.59 2.74
CA THR A 76 33.09 -6.47 3.06
C THR A 76 32.49 -5.19 2.45
N LEU A 77 31.18 -5.23 2.18
CA LEU A 77 30.46 -4.12 1.54
C LEU A 77 30.11 -3.06 2.58
N ASN A 78 30.45 -1.80 2.31
CA ASN A 78 29.98 -0.68 3.12
C ASN A 78 28.50 -0.40 2.83
N GLN A 79 27.62 -0.95 3.65
CA GLN A 79 26.16 -0.80 3.48
C GLN A 79 25.70 0.66 3.62
N ASP A 80 26.43 1.47 4.41
CA ASP A 80 26.06 2.86 4.64
C ASP A 80 26.33 3.73 3.41
N TYR A 81 27.26 3.33 2.53
CA TYR A 81 27.51 3.99 1.24
C TYR A 81 26.26 4.02 0.34
N PHE A 82 25.43 2.98 0.41
CA PHE A 82 24.21 2.85 -0.41
C PHE A 82 22.95 3.39 0.27
N ARG A 83 23.06 3.85 1.51
CA ARG A 83 21.92 4.45 2.22
C ARG A 83 21.86 5.94 1.92
N PRO A 84 20.68 6.49 1.58
CA PRO A 84 20.50 7.93 1.54
C PRO A 84 20.94 8.55 2.88
N PRO A 85 21.60 9.72 2.87
CA PRO A 85 21.93 10.43 4.10
C PRO A 85 20.67 10.59 4.95
N LYS A 86 20.78 10.38 6.27
CA LYS A 86 19.62 10.44 7.19
C LYS A 86 18.89 11.78 7.11
N ASP A 87 19.63 12.84 6.80
CA ASP A 87 19.15 14.21 6.68
C ASP A 87 18.91 14.64 5.22
N ALA A 88 19.14 13.75 4.25
CA ALA A 88 18.79 14.06 2.87
C ALA A 88 17.26 14.09 2.75
N PRO A 89 16.67 15.23 2.33
CA PRO A 89 15.26 15.25 1.97
C PRO A 89 15.06 14.20 0.88
N ARG A 90 14.15 13.24 1.14
CA ARG A 90 13.79 12.27 0.10
C ARG A 90 13.27 13.06 -1.10
N PRO A 91 13.82 12.86 -2.31
CA PRO A 91 13.36 13.59 -3.48
C PRO A 91 11.85 13.36 -3.66
N GLY A 92 11.08 14.45 -3.64
CA GLY A 92 9.62 14.45 -3.71
C GLY A 92 8.86 14.44 -2.37
N GLN A 93 9.54 14.52 -1.22
CA GLN A 93 8.88 14.57 0.08
C GLN A 93 8.77 16.01 0.58
N GLU A 94 7.67 16.67 0.23
CA GLU A 94 7.18 17.87 0.94
C GLU A 94 7.13 17.59 2.46
N PRO A 95 7.36 18.59 3.33
CA PRO A 95 7.28 18.39 4.78
C PRO A 95 5.92 17.78 5.12
N VAL A 96 5.94 16.65 5.86
CA VAL A 96 4.72 15.92 6.24
C VAL A 96 3.77 16.88 6.95
N ARG A 97 2.71 17.29 6.24
CA ARG A 97 1.72 18.26 6.74
C ARG A 97 1.04 17.67 7.98
N LYS A 98 1.05 18.42 9.07
CA LYS A 98 0.46 18.00 10.35
C LYS A 98 -1.00 18.41 10.38
N TRP A 99 -1.87 17.50 10.82
CA TRP A 99 -3.27 17.79 11.08
C TRP A 99 -3.43 18.47 12.44
N THR A 100 -4.00 19.66 12.44
CA THR A 100 -4.12 20.57 13.59
C THR A 100 -5.59 20.86 13.91
N GLU A 101 -5.82 21.52 15.05
CA GLU A 101 -7.17 21.91 15.47
C GLU A 101 -7.84 22.88 14.49
N ARG A 102 -7.06 23.72 13.80
CA ARG A 102 -7.58 24.61 12.77
C ARG A 102 -8.20 23.84 11.61
N GLU A 103 -7.52 22.81 11.12
CA GLU A 103 -8.01 21.99 10.00
C GLU A 103 -9.20 21.13 10.43
N ARG A 104 -9.20 20.69 11.70
CA ARG A 104 -10.36 20.04 12.32
C ARG A 104 -11.59 20.96 12.32
N ALA A 105 -11.45 22.19 12.82
CA ALA A 105 -12.54 23.18 12.85
C ALA A 105 -13.08 23.49 11.44
N LEU A 106 -12.20 23.65 10.45
CA LEU A 106 -12.60 23.87 9.05
C LEU A 106 -13.34 22.67 8.45
N LEU A 107 -12.96 21.44 8.83
CA LEU A 107 -13.68 20.24 8.40
C LEU A 107 -15.10 20.20 8.99
N ILE A 108 -15.26 20.55 10.27
CA ILE A 108 -16.55 20.62 10.95
C ILE A 108 -17.43 21.69 10.28
N GLU A 109 -16.88 22.87 9.99
CA GLU A 109 -17.56 23.93 9.24
C GLU A 109 -17.98 23.45 7.85
N GLY A 110 -17.09 22.76 7.14
CA GLY A 110 -17.37 22.19 5.83
C GLY A 110 -18.50 21.15 5.86
N ILE A 111 -18.54 20.31 6.89
CA ILE A 111 -19.63 19.34 7.11
C ILE A 111 -20.95 20.07 7.37
N GLY A 112 -20.95 21.14 8.19
CA GLY A 112 -22.14 21.96 8.42
C GLY A 112 -22.67 22.64 7.14
N LEU A 113 -21.77 23.11 6.27
CA LEU A 113 -22.15 23.82 5.04
C LEU A 113 -22.58 22.89 3.91
N TYR A 114 -21.75 21.90 3.58
CA TYR A 114 -21.93 21.03 2.41
C TYR A 114 -22.57 19.70 2.75
N GLY A 115 -22.24 19.15 3.93
CA GLY A 115 -22.65 17.82 4.36
C GLY A 115 -21.61 16.73 4.09
N ILE A 116 -21.76 15.61 4.77
CA ILE A 116 -20.87 14.45 4.62
C ILE A 116 -21.09 13.81 3.24
N GLY A 117 -19.99 13.62 2.50
CA GLY A 117 -19.99 13.12 1.12
C GLY A 117 -19.52 14.16 0.10
N HIS A 118 -19.65 15.45 0.40
CA HIS A 118 -19.22 16.58 -0.43
C HIS A 118 -17.77 17.01 -0.10
N PHE A 119 -16.87 16.04 -0.01
CA PHE A 119 -15.47 16.28 0.37
C PHE A 119 -14.68 17.05 -0.69
N ARG A 120 -15.15 17.04 -1.94
CA ARG A 120 -14.52 17.80 -3.02
C ARG A 120 -14.71 19.30 -2.81
N GLU A 121 -15.93 19.70 -2.49
CA GLU A 121 -16.32 21.09 -2.22
C GLU A 121 -15.62 21.62 -0.98
N ILE A 122 -15.52 20.79 0.08
CA ILE A 122 -14.79 21.11 1.31
C ILE A 122 -13.29 21.29 1.01
N SER A 123 -12.70 20.39 0.23
CA SER A 123 -11.31 20.49 -0.19
C SER A 123 -11.08 21.78 -1.00
N GLU A 124 -11.86 22.03 -2.05
CA GLU A 124 -11.65 23.17 -2.94
C GLU A 124 -11.80 24.53 -2.23
N LYS A 125 -12.70 24.65 -1.25
CA LYS A 125 -13.03 25.94 -0.62
C LYS A 125 -12.40 26.18 0.75
N LEU A 126 -12.26 25.14 1.56
CA LEU A 126 -11.81 25.28 2.97
C LEU A 126 -10.44 24.64 3.21
N LEU A 127 -10.17 23.50 2.57
CA LEU A 127 -8.98 22.68 2.81
C LEU A 127 -8.29 22.27 1.50
N PRO A 128 -7.82 23.22 0.66
CA PRO A 128 -7.26 22.91 -0.67
C PRO A 128 -5.93 22.17 -0.60
N ALA A 129 -5.30 22.24 0.56
CA ALA A 129 -4.10 21.55 0.95
C ALA A 129 -4.29 20.05 1.23
N TRP A 130 -5.53 19.57 1.34
CA TRP A 130 -5.86 18.21 1.76
C TRP A 130 -6.66 17.50 0.67
N SER A 131 -6.28 16.26 0.37
CA SER A 131 -7.00 15.47 -0.63
C SER A 131 -8.40 15.09 -0.14
N VAL A 132 -9.32 14.89 -1.07
CA VAL A 132 -10.69 14.40 -0.81
C VAL A 132 -10.67 13.12 0.04
N ASN A 133 -9.71 12.23 -0.22
CA ASN A 133 -9.57 10.98 0.53
C ASN A 133 -9.08 11.21 1.96
N ASP A 134 -8.14 12.14 2.16
CA ASP A 134 -7.69 12.50 3.52
C ASP A 134 -8.84 13.06 4.33
N LEU A 135 -9.62 13.98 3.76
CA LEU A 135 -10.79 14.55 4.43
C LEU A 135 -11.82 13.48 4.79
N ARG A 136 -12.07 12.51 3.90
CA ARG A 136 -12.93 11.36 4.19
C ARG A 136 -12.42 10.55 5.38
N ILE A 137 -11.13 10.24 5.45
CA ILE A 137 -10.52 9.50 6.57
C ILE A 137 -10.60 10.30 7.87
N LYS A 138 -10.41 11.62 7.81
CA LYS A 138 -10.55 12.50 8.97
C LYS A 138 -12.00 12.55 9.45
N CYS A 139 -12.96 12.63 8.54
CA CYS A 139 -14.39 12.58 8.85
C CYS A 139 -14.81 11.25 9.49
N ILE A 140 -14.30 10.12 9.00
CA ILE A 140 -14.51 8.78 9.60
C ILE A 140 -14.11 8.78 11.08
N ARG A 141 -12.94 9.32 11.39
CA ARG A 141 -12.42 9.40 12.77
C ARG A 141 -13.18 10.42 13.62
N LEU A 142 -13.64 11.50 13.00
CA LEU A 142 -14.37 12.57 13.66
C LEU A 142 -15.75 12.08 14.13
N ILE A 143 -16.49 11.37 13.27
CA ILE A 143 -17.83 10.84 13.59
C ILE A 143 -17.78 9.45 14.26
N GLY A 144 -16.61 8.81 14.26
CA GLY A 144 -16.41 7.50 14.87
C GLY A 144 -17.06 6.36 14.08
N ARG A 145 -17.17 6.45 12.75
CA ARG A 145 -17.77 5.39 11.91
C ARG A 145 -17.02 5.24 10.59
N GLN A 146 -16.65 4.00 10.26
CA GLN A 146 -15.88 3.71 9.05
C GLN A 146 -16.70 3.89 7.76
N ASN A 147 -17.94 3.41 7.76
CA ASN A 147 -18.84 3.57 6.63
C ASN A 147 -19.72 4.82 6.82
N LEU A 148 -19.54 5.80 5.93
CA LEU A 148 -20.27 7.07 5.93
C LEU A 148 -21.52 7.07 5.03
N GLN A 149 -21.91 5.94 4.42
CA GLN A 149 -23.03 5.90 3.47
C GLN A 149 -24.36 6.37 4.06
N LEU A 150 -24.64 6.06 5.33
CA LEU A 150 -25.86 6.53 6.01
C LEU A 150 -25.80 8.01 6.41
N TYR A 151 -24.60 8.63 6.35
CA TYR A 151 -24.42 10.06 6.57
C TYR A 151 -24.38 10.84 5.25
N ARG A 152 -24.75 10.25 4.13
CA ARG A 152 -24.77 10.97 2.86
C ARG A 152 -25.64 12.24 3.00
N ASP A 153 -25.07 13.38 2.64
CA ASP A 153 -25.69 14.69 2.70
C ASP A 153 -26.02 15.17 4.13
N TRP A 154 -25.64 14.42 5.18
CA TRP A 154 -25.87 14.78 6.57
C TRP A 154 -25.03 16.01 6.96
N LYS A 155 -25.68 16.94 7.66
CA LYS A 155 -25.10 18.18 8.18
C LYS A 155 -25.34 18.23 9.69
N GLY A 156 -24.37 18.71 10.43
CA GLY A 156 -24.49 18.88 11.87
C GLY A 156 -23.42 19.80 12.42
N THR A 157 -23.68 20.32 13.61
CA THR A 157 -22.70 21.11 14.37
C THR A 157 -21.69 20.22 15.07
N GLU A 158 -20.72 20.83 15.76
CA GLU A 158 -19.74 20.11 16.58
C GLU A 158 -20.42 19.22 17.64
N GLU A 159 -21.51 19.72 18.25
CA GLU A 159 -22.28 19.00 19.26
C GLU A 159 -22.98 17.77 18.65
N ASP A 160 -23.52 17.92 17.44
CA ASP A 160 -24.15 16.81 16.71
C ASP A 160 -23.13 15.73 16.35
N ILE A 161 -21.97 16.14 15.87
CA ILE A 161 -20.85 15.24 15.54
C ILE A 161 -20.40 14.49 16.80
N GLN A 162 -20.26 15.17 17.93
CA GLN A 162 -19.86 14.55 19.19
C GLN A 162 -20.92 13.56 19.71
N ARG A 163 -22.20 13.89 19.55
CA ARG A 163 -23.31 12.99 19.88
C ARG A 163 -23.28 11.74 19.00
N GLU A 164 -23.06 11.89 17.69
CA GLU A 164 -22.92 10.77 16.77
C GLU A 164 -21.68 9.92 17.09
N TYR A 165 -20.55 10.54 17.44
CA TYR A 165 -19.36 9.84 17.87
C TYR A 165 -19.63 8.96 19.10
N GLN A 166 -20.28 9.53 20.12
CA GLN A 166 -20.59 8.78 21.33
C GLN A 166 -21.59 7.65 21.06
N ARG A 167 -22.64 7.91 20.26
CA ARG A 167 -23.59 6.88 19.81
C ARG A 167 -22.89 5.72 19.10
N ASN A 168 -22.03 6.03 18.12
CA ASN A 168 -21.30 5.03 17.36
C ASN A 168 -20.32 4.24 18.23
N LYS A 169 -19.69 4.92 19.20
CA LYS A 169 -18.85 4.29 20.21
C LYS A 169 -19.62 3.31 21.07
N ASP A 170 -20.79 3.68 21.57
CA ASP A 170 -21.60 2.81 22.43
C ASP A 170 -22.07 1.55 21.69
N ILE A 171 -22.51 1.70 20.43
CA ILE A 171 -22.85 0.56 19.57
C ILE A 171 -21.61 -0.32 19.34
N GLY A 172 -20.46 0.28 19.03
CA GLY A 172 -19.21 -0.43 18.78
C GLY A 172 -18.72 -1.21 20.00
N LEU A 173 -18.86 -0.65 21.19
CA LEU A 173 -18.52 -1.34 22.44
C LEU A 173 -19.51 -2.46 22.75
N ARG A 174 -20.80 -2.26 22.51
CA ARG A 174 -21.84 -3.28 22.75
C ARG A 174 -21.65 -4.55 21.91
N PHE A 175 -21.24 -4.40 20.64
CA PHE A 175 -21.04 -5.53 19.72
C PHE A 175 -19.57 -5.90 19.50
N SER A 176 -18.64 -5.33 20.28
CA SER A 176 -17.19 -5.52 20.11
C SER A 176 -16.66 -5.15 18.70
N MET A 177 -17.30 -4.18 18.05
CA MET A 177 -16.99 -3.67 16.71
C MET A 177 -16.39 -2.26 16.70
N TRP A 178 -15.85 -1.80 17.84
CA TRP A 178 -15.07 -0.57 17.93
C TRP A 178 -13.59 -0.84 17.62
N LYS A 179 -13.14 -0.46 16.42
CA LYS A 179 -11.76 -0.70 15.95
C LYS A 179 -11.15 0.59 15.43
N GLY A 180 -9.94 0.93 15.87
CA GLY A 180 -9.24 2.13 15.40
C GLY A 180 -9.99 3.44 15.67
N SER A 181 -10.72 3.52 16.79
CA SER A 181 -11.61 4.65 17.16
C SER A 181 -12.81 4.84 16.22
N CYS A 182 -13.24 3.79 15.53
CA CYS A 182 -14.39 3.82 14.63
C CYS A 182 -15.26 2.57 14.79
N LEU A 183 -16.56 2.72 14.57
CA LEU A 183 -17.51 1.63 14.40
C LEU A 183 -17.32 0.97 13.04
N VAL A 184 -17.17 -0.35 13.04
CA VAL A 184 -17.07 -1.23 11.86
C VAL A 184 -18.29 -2.15 11.82
N TYR A 185 -18.70 -2.61 10.64
CA TYR A 185 -19.78 -3.60 10.53
C TYR A 185 -19.31 -4.98 10.97
N ASP A 186 -20.24 -5.74 11.54
CA ASP A 186 -20.13 -7.18 11.73
C ASP A 186 -20.67 -7.93 10.51
N ASP A 187 -20.19 -9.15 10.31
CA ASP A 187 -20.63 -10.01 9.20
C ASP A 187 -22.08 -10.48 9.38
N ASP A 188 -22.54 -10.56 10.64
CA ASP A 188 -23.90 -11.01 11.01
C ASP A 188 -24.95 -9.88 10.93
N GLY A 189 -24.54 -8.63 10.70
CA GLY A 189 -25.44 -7.48 10.52
C GLY A 189 -26.10 -6.93 11.79
N HIS A 190 -25.71 -7.35 13.00
CA HIS A 190 -26.25 -6.84 14.27
C HIS A 190 -25.95 -5.34 14.46
N VAL A 191 -24.78 -4.89 14.02
CA VAL A 191 -24.38 -3.48 14.08
C VAL A 191 -25.31 -2.63 13.21
N LEU A 192 -25.56 -3.06 11.96
CA LEU A 192 -26.46 -2.34 11.06
C LEU A 192 -27.86 -2.23 11.65
N LYS A 193 -28.38 -3.33 12.22
CA LYS A 193 -29.69 -3.33 12.88
C LYS A 193 -29.76 -2.37 14.07
N ALA A 194 -28.70 -2.32 14.89
CA ALA A 194 -28.63 -1.41 16.04
C ALA A 194 -28.53 0.07 15.62
N ILE A 195 -27.83 0.35 14.53
CA ILE A 195 -27.75 1.70 13.95
C ILE A 195 -29.14 2.13 13.48
N LEU A 196 -29.82 1.32 12.67
CA LEU A 196 -31.16 1.66 12.14
C LEU A 196 -32.21 1.79 13.25
N ALA A 197 -32.11 1.01 14.32
CA ALA A 197 -33.02 1.12 15.47
C ALA A 197 -32.82 2.41 16.29
N THR A 198 -31.66 3.05 16.18
CA THR A 198 -31.30 4.26 16.94
C THR A 198 -31.22 5.52 16.07
N GLU A 199 -31.29 5.38 14.75
CA GLU A 199 -31.45 6.52 13.86
C GLU A 199 -32.86 7.11 14.06
N PRO A 200 -32.99 8.42 14.30
CA PRO A 200 -34.29 9.05 14.12
C PRO A 200 -34.65 8.82 12.65
N SER A 201 -35.79 8.16 12.40
CA SER A 201 -36.36 8.12 11.06
C SER A 201 -36.44 9.55 10.56
N ALA A 202 -35.52 9.94 9.69
CA ALA A 202 -35.55 11.26 9.09
C ALA A 202 -36.90 11.36 8.40
N THR A 203 -37.69 12.30 8.91
CA THR A 203 -39.01 12.66 8.45
C THR A 203 -39.00 12.70 6.93
N THR A 204 -39.91 11.94 6.35
CA THR A 204 -40.43 12.09 4.98
C THR A 204 -40.28 13.52 4.52
N GLY A 205 -39.28 13.79 3.70
CA GLY A 205 -39.31 14.94 2.82
C GLY A 205 -40.48 14.71 1.88
N GLU A 206 -41.60 15.38 2.13
CA GLU A 206 -42.67 15.57 1.17
C GLU A 206 -42.06 16.13 -0.12
N ASN A 207 -41.75 15.26 -1.06
CA ASN A 207 -41.82 15.57 -2.47
C ASN A 207 -42.99 14.78 -3.01
N GLY A 208 -44.16 15.40 -2.95
CA GLY A 208 -45.27 15.01 -3.79
C GLY A 208 -44.83 15.06 -5.25
N LYS A 209 -44.79 13.89 -5.89
CA LYS A 209 -45.05 13.69 -7.31
C LYS A 209 -45.29 12.21 -7.59
N ASP A 210 -46.55 11.95 -7.92
CA ASP A 210 -47.04 10.91 -8.83
C ASP A 210 -46.74 9.45 -8.50
N ALA A 211 -47.62 8.88 -7.67
CA ALA A 211 -48.06 7.49 -7.83
C ALA A 211 -49.60 7.47 -7.86
N SER A 212 -50.17 8.11 -8.88
CA SER A 212 -51.51 7.81 -9.39
C SER A 212 -51.32 7.18 -10.78
N ALA A 213 -52.11 6.14 -11.07
CA ALA A 213 -51.98 5.16 -12.16
C ALA A 213 -50.87 4.12 -11.89
N ILE A 214 -51.14 2.82 -11.77
CA ILE A 214 -52.08 1.99 -12.53
C ILE A 214 -52.61 0.90 -11.59
N ALA A 215 -53.92 0.91 -11.36
CA ALA A 215 -54.68 -0.24 -10.94
C ALA A 215 -55.85 -0.35 -11.92
N GLU A 216 -55.72 -1.25 -12.89
CA GLU A 216 -56.78 -2.08 -13.49
C GLU A 216 -56.12 -3.17 -14.34
#